data_AF-A0A4P8TGE7-F1
#
_entry.id   AF-A0A4P8TGE7-F1
#
_cell.length_a   1.000
_cell.length_b   1.000
_cell.length_c   1.000
_cell.angle_alpha   90.00
_cell.angle_beta   90.00
_cell.angle_gamma   90.00
#
_symmetry.space_group_name_H-M   'P 1'
#
loop_
_entity.id
_entity.type
_entity.pdbx_description
1 polymer ?
#
loop_
_entity_poly.entity_id
_entity_poly.type
_entity_poly.pdbx_seq_one_letter_code
_entity_poly.pdbx_strand_id
1 'polypeptide(L)'
;MGKAARLARRHGLGRPLRTYRQSFPLWWHLLWIAMALVILVSVGVNQNLDVLTKAWGAAIPLLVGLVLWWLLTDVRLVLCEGGVVIGRFFPLLSPSVIPYGAIEPRGVTCVSDVGRFSKVSGREFGSTLFYFPQSRRGLLFDGPPAKAVRRRSGALASMFDSPPDTVRGGKLWAFAYRGRPEDLLAVMHRGMVGAGVPFAEALPGAALPERGVGATRDEARARINGFAP
;
A
#
# COMPACT_ATOMS: atom_id res chain seq x y z
N MET A 1 15.87 -6.56 -1.07
CA MET A 1 15.31 -6.36 -2.43
C MET A 1 14.94 -7.66 -3.18
N GLY A 2 15.17 -8.87 -2.63
CA GLY A 2 15.05 -10.12 -3.39
C GLY A 2 13.66 -10.49 -3.94
N LYS A 3 12.57 -10.37 -3.17
CA LYS A 3 11.22 -10.74 -3.67
C LYS A 3 10.72 -9.77 -4.75
N ALA A 4 10.87 -8.46 -4.55
CA ALA A 4 10.49 -7.45 -5.52
C ALA A 4 11.28 -7.56 -6.83
N ALA A 5 12.61 -7.69 -6.78
CA ALA A 5 13.44 -7.87 -7.96
C ALA A 5 13.09 -9.15 -8.73
N ARG A 6 12.81 -10.26 -8.04
CA ARG A 6 12.35 -11.51 -8.67
C ARG A 6 11.00 -11.34 -9.37
N LEU A 7 10.07 -10.61 -8.76
CA LEU A 7 8.77 -10.33 -9.37
C LEU A 7 8.92 -9.40 -10.58
N ALA A 8 9.66 -8.31 -10.45
CA ALA A 8 9.90 -7.37 -11.54
C ALA A 8 10.51 -8.09 -12.77
N ARG A 9 11.55 -8.91 -12.57
CA ARG A 9 12.15 -9.72 -13.65
C ARG A 9 11.18 -10.72 -14.27
N ARG A 10 10.40 -11.44 -13.46
CA ARG A 10 9.43 -12.43 -13.96
C ARG A 10 8.31 -11.82 -14.80
N HIS A 11 7.99 -10.56 -14.56
CA HIS A 11 6.92 -9.84 -15.26
C HIS A 11 7.46 -8.83 -16.29
N GLY A 12 8.75 -8.89 -16.63
CA GLY A 12 9.34 -8.01 -17.62
C GLY A 12 9.39 -6.53 -17.20
N LEU A 13 9.20 -6.20 -15.92
CA LEU A 13 9.25 -4.81 -15.43
C LEU A 13 10.68 -4.28 -15.25
N GLY A 14 11.70 -5.06 -15.59
CA GLY A 14 13.09 -4.68 -15.43
C GLY A 14 13.55 -4.63 -13.97
N ARG A 15 14.48 -3.70 -13.66
CA ARG A 15 15.11 -3.57 -12.34
C ARG A 15 14.27 -2.69 -11.40
N PRO A 16 14.27 -2.97 -10.08
CA PRO A 16 13.68 -2.06 -9.10
C PRO A 16 14.54 -0.79 -8.97
N LEU A 17 13.91 0.38 -9.17
CA LEU A 17 14.55 1.69 -9.11
C LEU A 17 14.47 2.27 -7.70
N ARG A 18 13.28 2.24 -7.09
CA ARG A 18 13.06 2.81 -5.75
C ARG A 18 11.99 2.04 -4.99
N THR A 19 12.12 2.00 -3.67
CA THR A 19 11.16 1.32 -2.78
C THR A 19 10.67 2.30 -1.73
N TYR A 20 9.36 2.41 -1.60
CA TYR A 20 8.67 3.14 -0.55
C TYR A 20 7.97 2.14 0.36
N ARG A 21 8.16 2.30 1.67
CA ARG A 21 7.38 1.55 2.67
C ARG A 21 6.16 2.37 3.03
N GLN A 22 5.05 1.68 3.30
CA GLN A 22 3.87 2.34 3.82
C GLN A 22 4.21 3.04 5.15
N SER A 23 3.71 4.25 5.33
CA SER A 23 3.88 4.98 6.58
C SER A 23 2.97 4.40 7.67
N PHE A 24 3.55 3.81 8.71
CA PHE A 24 2.84 3.43 9.92
C PHE A 24 2.97 4.53 10.99
N PRO A 25 1.91 4.82 11.75
CA PRO A 25 2.01 5.75 12.86
C PRO A 25 2.85 5.15 14.00
N LEU A 26 3.61 5.98 14.72
CA LEU A 26 4.54 5.50 15.75
C LEU A 26 3.83 4.71 16.87
N TRP A 27 2.64 5.14 17.27
CA TRP A 27 1.84 4.48 18.31
C TRP A 27 1.51 3.02 17.97
N TRP A 28 1.45 2.66 16.68
CA TRP A 28 1.25 1.28 16.26
C TRP A 28 2.36 0.38 16.81
N HIS A 29 3.62 0.80 16.67
CA HIS A 29 4.75 0.04 17.20
C HIS A 29 4.75 -0.02 18.73
N LEU A 30 4.38 1.08 19.40
CA LEU A 30 4.26 1.13 20.85
C LEU A 30 3.19 0.17 21.39
N LEU A 31 2.06 0.04 20.68
CA LEU A 31 1.00 -0.90 21.05
C LEU A 31 1.49 -2.35 21.03
N TRP A 32 2.27 -2.73 20.02
CA TRP A 32 2.86 -4.08 19.95
C TRP A 32 3.89 -4.33 21.06
N ILE A 33 4.70 -3.32 21.40
CA ILE A 33 5.65 -3.40 22.53
C ILE A 33 4.91 -3.53 23.85
N ALA A 34 3.86 -2.72 24.06
CA ALA A 34 3.04 -2.78 25.27
C ALA A 34 2.35 -4.15 25.42
N MET A 35 1.81 -4.71 24.34
CA MET A 35 1.23 -6.05 24.35
C MET A 35 2.27 -7.12 24.70
N ALA A 36 3.47 -7.04 24.11
CA ALA A 36 4.56 -7.95 24.45
C ALA A 36 4.96 -7.85 25.93
N LEU A 37 5.02 -6.63 26.47
CA LEU A 37 5.31 -6.39 27.88
C LEU A 37 4.23 -6.99 28.79
N VAL A 38 2.95 -6.79 28.47
CA VAL A 38 1.82 -7.36 29.24
C VAL A 38 1.89 -8.89 29.26
N ILE A 39 2.20 -9.53 28.13
CA ILE A 39 2.38 -10.99 28.04
C ILE A 39 3.52 -11.42 28.98
N LEU A 40 4.68 -10.79 28.87
CA LEU A 40 5.86 -11.15 29.67
C LEU A 40 5.62 -10.96 31.18
N VAL A 41 5.00 -9.85 31.58
CA VAL A 41 4.68 -9.57 32.99
C VAL A 41 3.65 -10.57 33.52
N SER A 42 2.56 -10.80 32.79
CA SER A 42 1.49 -11.73 33.20
C SER A 42 2.03 -13.15 33.43
N VAL A 43 2.91 -13.61 32.55
CA VAL A 43 3.53 -14.93 32.66
C VAL A 43 4.60 -14.97 33.75
N GLY A 44 5.40 -13.91 33.88
CA GLY A 44 6.49 -13.83 34.86
C GLY A 44 5.99 -13.82 36.31
N VAL A 45 4.93 -13.03 36.59
CA VAL A 45 4.35 -12.86 37.93
C VAL A 45 3.56 -14.09 38.39
N ASN A 46 3.10 -14.93 37.46
CA ASN A 46 2.32 -16.12 37.82
C ASN A 46 3.20 -17.17 38.53
N GLN A 47 3.05 -17.32 39.84
CA GLN A 47 3.84 -18.25 40.65
C GLN A 47 3.41 -19.71 40.50
N ASN A 48 2.21 -19.96 39.96
CA ASN A 48 1.63 -21.29 39.84
C ASN A 48 2.11 -22.05 38.58
N LEU A 49 2.87 -21.39 37.71
CA LEU A 49 3.39 -21.99 36.48
C LEU A 49 4.84 -22.43 36.67
N ASP A 50 5.15 -23.64 36.22
CA ASP A 50 6.52 -24.10 36.08
C ASP A 50 7.26 -23.32 34.98
N VAL A 51 8.59 -23.41 34.97
CA VAL A 51 9.45 -22.64 34.06
C VAL A 51 9.15 -22.94 32.59
N LEU A 52 8.83 -24.19 32.26
CA LEU A 52 8.56 -24.59 30.87
C LEU A 52 7.22 -24.02 30.39
N THR A 53 6.19 -24.07 31.23
CA THR A 53 4.89 -23.44 30.90
C THR A 53 5.00 -21.93 30.77
N LYS A 54 5.82 -21.27 31.60
CA LYS A 54 6.13 -19.85 31.43
C LYS A 54 6.81 -19.57 30.09
N ALA A 55 7.83 -20.35 29.74
CA ALA A 55 8.55 -20.17 28.48
C ALA A 55 7.62 -20.27 27.27
N TRP A 56 6.79 -21.32 27.20
CA TRP A 56 5.85 -21.51 26.09
C TRP A 56 4.70 -20.49 26.10
N GLY A 57 4.16 -20.20 27.29
CA GLY A 57 3.08 -19.23 27.48
C GLY A 57 3.45 -17.82 27.03
N ALA A 58 4.74 -17.44 27.12
CA ALA A 58 5.23 -16.20 26.54
C ALA A 58 5.63 -16.35 25.06
N ALA A 59 6.36 -17.41 24.70
CA ALA A 59 6.96 -17.55 23.37
C ALA A 59 5.91 -17.63 22.26
N ILE A 60 4.84 -18.43 22.43
CA ILE A 60 3.81 -18.62 21.41
C ILE A 60 3.11 -17.30 21.04
N PRO A 61 2.50 -16.55 21.98
CA PRO A 61 1.81 -15.31 21.62
C PRO A 61 2.78 -14.23 21.14
N LEU A 62 4.02 -14.18 21.62
CA LEU A 62 5.04 -13.26 21.10
C LEU A 62 5.42 -13.58 19.66
N LEU A 63 5.60 -14.86 19.31
CA LEU A 63 5.89 -15.29 17.94
C LEU A 63 4.71 -15.01 17.01
N VAL A 64 3.50 -15.38 17.41
CA VAL A 64 2.28 -15.07 16.65
C VAL A 64 2.14 -13.56 16.46
N GLY A 65 2.35 -12.80 17.52
CA GLY A 65 2.29 -11.34 17.48
C GLY A 65 3.34 -10.73 16.56
N LEU A 66 4.58 -11.21 16.63
CA LEU A 66 5.66 -10.76 15.73
C LEU A 66 5.33 -11.06 14.26
N VAL A 67 4.78 -12.24 13.98
CA VAL A 67 4.36 -12.64 12.63
C VAL A 67 3.24 -11.73 12.12
N LEU A 68 2.23 -11.44 12.95
CA LEU A 68 1.13 -10.52 12.62
C LEU A 68 1.62 -9.08 12.42
N TRP A 69 2.49 -8.59 13.31
CA TRP A 69 3.11 -7.29 13.17
C TRP A 69 3.90 -7.18 11.86
N TRP A 70 4.69 -8.19 11.53
CA TRP A 70 5.45 -8.24 10.27
C TRP A 70 4.52 -8.29 9.05
N LEU A 71 3.49 -9.14 9.07
CA LEU A 71 2.46 -9.23 8.03
C LEU A 71 1.78 -7.88 7.76
N LEU A 72 1.47 -7.14 8.82
CA LEU A 72 0.78 -5.87 8.73
C LEU A 72 1.71 -4.73 8.29
N THR A 73 2.97 -4.74 8.73
CA THR A 73 3.94 -3.67 8.44
C THR A 73 4.64 -3.79 7.10
N ASP A 74 4.70 -4.98 6.50
CA ASP A 74 5.47 -5.23 5.28
C ASP A 74 4.74 -4.89 3.98
N VAL A 75 4.12 -3.70 3.94
CA VAL A 75 3.48 -3.13 2.76
C VAL A 75 4.44 -2.19 2.06
N ARG A 76 4.66 -2.39 0.76
CA ARG A 76 5.62 -1.61 -0.03
C ARG A 76 5.09 -1.26 -1.41
N LEU A 77 5.55 -0.13 -1.91
CA LEU A 77 5.46 0.32 -3.28
C LEU A 77 6.88 0.29 -3.86
N VAL A 78 7.10 -0.52 -4.89
CA VAL A 78 8.39 -0.63 -5.57
C VAL A 78 8.20 -0.12 -7.00
N LEU A 79 8.88 0.96 -7.32
CA LEU A 79 8.97 1.47 -8.69
C LEU A 79 10.05 0.70 -9.43
N CYS A 80 9.72 0.18 -10.61
CA CYS A 80 10.59 -0.56 -11.50
C CYS A 80 10.69 0.16 -12.85
N GLU A 81 11.59 -0.27 -13.73
CA GLU A 81 11.77 0.34 -15.06
C GLU A 81 10.49 0.31 -15.91
N GLY A 82 9.76 -0.80 -15.90
CA GLY A 82 8.56 -1.00 -16.73
C GLY A 82 7.22 -0.95 -15.98
N GLY A 83 7.23 -0.70 -14.67
CA GLY A 83 5.98 -0.65 -13.89
C GLY A 83 6.17 -0.53 -12.39
N VAL A 84 5.12 -0.89 -11.67
CA VAL A 84 5.01 -0.75 -10.22
C VAL A 84 4.64 -2.10 -9.59
N VAL A 85 5.34 -2.48 -8.53
CA VAL A 85 4.95 -3.59 -7.67
C VAL A 85 4.45 -3.03 -6.34
N ILE A 86 3.19 -3.28 -6.02
CA ILE A 86 2.53 -2.72 -4.83
C ILE A 86 1.85 -3.81 -4.00
N GLY A 87 2.01 -3.72 -2.69
CA GLY A 87 1.22 -4.52 -1.74
C GLY A 87 2.07 -5.15 -0.63
N ARG A 88 1.54 -6.22 -0.04
CA ARG A 88 2.19 -6.93 1.07
C ARG A 88 3.25 -7.90 0.57
N PHE A 89 4.46 -7.78 1.10
CA PHE A 89 5.61 -8.62 0.73
C PHE A 89 5.79 -9.85 1.62
N PHE A 90 4.85 -10.13 2.52
CA PHE A 90 4.82 -11.32 3.38
C PHE A 90 4.77 -12.65 2.60
N PRO A 91 5.35 -13.76 3.11
CA PRO A 91 5.20 -15.10 2.55
C PRO A 91 3.74 -15.46 2.30
N LEU A 92 3.42 -16.27 1.30
CA LEU A 92 2.04 -16.65 0.92
C LEU A 92 1.19 -15.52 0.31
N LEU A 93 1.50 -14.24 0.56
CA LEU A 93 0.86 -13.11 -0.13
C LEU A 93 1.59 -12.74 -1.42
N SER A 94 0.79 -12.47 -2.46
CA SER A 94 1.28 -12.03 -3.76
C SER A 94 0.99 -10.53 -3.91
N PRO A 95 2.02 -9.66 -3.94
CA PRO A 95 1.81 -8.26 -4.26
C PRO A 95 1.33 -8.13 -5.71
N SER A 96 0.65 -7.02 -5.99
CA SER A 96 0.12 -6.68 -7.31
C SER A 96 1.23 -6.11 -8.18
N VAL A 97 1.23 -6.50 -9.45
CA VAL A 97 2.22 -6.08 -10.44
C VAL A 97 1.49 -5.30 -11.53
N ILE A 98 1.74 -4.00 -11.61
CA ILE A 98 1.02 -3.08 -12.49
C ILE A 98 2.03 -2.52 -13.51
N PRO A 99 1.96 -2.90 -14.79
CA PRO A 99 2.82 -2.31 -15.82
C PRO A 99 2.45 -0.83 -16.02
N TYR A 100 3.42 0.01 -16.40
CA TYR A 100 3.15 1.44 -16.57
C TYR A 100 2.09 1.73 -17.64
N GLY A 101 2.00 0.90 -18.70
CA GLY A 101 0.96 1.04 -19.72
C GLY A 101 -0.47 0.77 -19.23
N ALA A 102 -0.65 0.23 -18.02
CA ALA A 102 -1.95 0.05 -17.38
C ALA A 102 -2.30 1.18 -16.40
N ILE A 103 -1.42 2.16 -16.22
CA ILE A 103 -1.64 3.34 -15.38
C ILE A 103 -1.85 4.54 -16.30
N GLU A 104 -2.97 5.22 -16.15
CA GLU A 104 -3.20 6.46 -16.88
C GLU A 104 -2.38 7.60 -16.25
N PRO A 105 -1.45 8.26 -16.97
CA PRO A 105 -0.63 9.34 -16.42
C PRO A 105 -1.47 10.52 -15.89
N ARG A 106 -2.58 10.85 -16.59
CA ARG A 106 -3.52 11.90 -16.19
C ARG A 106 -4.39 11.53 -14.99
N GLY A 107 -4.50 10.23 -14.69
CA GLY A 107 -5.26 9.70 -13.56
C GLY A 107 -4.46 9.66 -12.26
N VAL A 108 -3.20 10.08 -12.28
CA VAL A 108 -2.35 10.13 -11.09
C VAL A 108 -2.57 11.45 -10.34
N THR A 109 -2.72 11.36 -9.02
CA THR A 109 -2.86 12.51 -8.12
C THR A 109 -2.02 12.28 -6.87
N CYS A 110 -1.18 13.24 -6.48
CA CYS A 110 -0.61 13.27 -5.14
C CYS A 110 -1.53 14.04 -4.20
N VAL A 111 -1.80 13.47 -3.03
CA VAL A 111 -2.64 14.09 -2.01
C VAL A 111 -1.88 14.30 -0.70
N SER A 112 -2.24 15.36 0.01
CA SER A 112 -1.64 15.74 1.29
C SER A 112 -2.28 15.07 2.52
N ASP A 113 -3.49 14.48 2.36
CA ASP A 113 -4.23 13.77 3.41
C ASP A 113 -4.99 12.54 2.86
N VAL A 114 -4.26 11.49 2.50
CA VAL A 114 -4.84 10.24 1.98
C VAL A 114 -5.65 9.48 3.02
N GLY A 115 -5.36 9.65 4.31
CA GLY A 115 -6.10 9.03 5.40
C GLY A 115 -7.57 9.46 5.41
N ARG A 116 -7.86 10.69 4.98
CA ARG A 116 -9.23 11.20 4.84
C ARG A 116 -10.00 10.56 3.69
N PHE A 117 -9.30 9.97 2.71
CA PHE A 117 -9.94 9.33 1.57
C PHE A 117 -10.90 8.20 1.98
N SER A 118 -10.61 7.45 3.05
CA SER A 118 -11.53 6.39 3.50
C SER A 118 -12.88 6.94 3.94
N LYS A 119 -12.87 8.03 4.72
CA LYS A 119 -14.10 8.68 5.22
C LYS A 119 -14.94 9.21 4.07
N VAL A 120 -14.29 9.77 3.06
CA VAL A 120 -14.96 10.47 1.96
C VAL A 120 -15.43 9.51 0.86
N SER A 121 -14.65 8.48 0.56
CA SER A 121 -15.02 7.44 -0.42
C SER A 121 -15.95 6.37 0.15
N GLY A 122 -16.11 6.32 1.49
CA GLY A 122 -16.80 5.24 2.19
C GLY A 122 -16.02 3.92 2.17
N ARG A 123 -14.71 3.96 1.91
CA ARG A 123 -13.85 2.77 1.76
C ARG A 123 -12.78 2.72 2.82
N GLU A 124 -12.99 1.87 3.81
CA GLU A 124 -12.02 1.68 4.88
C GLU A 124 -10.93 0.68 4.51
N PHE A 125 -11.28 -0.35 3.73
CA PHE A 125 -10.39 -1.44 3.34
C PHE A 125 -10.63 -1.87 1.90
N GLY A 126 -9.56 -2.24 1.20
CA GLY A 126 -9.64 -2.75 -0.16
C GLY A 126 -8.29 -3.24 -0.66
N SER A 127 -8.31 -4.13 -1.65
CA SER A 127 -7.08 -4.70 -2.21
C SER A 127 -6.21 -3.73 -3.01
N THR A 128 -6.72 -2.51 -3.26
CA THR A 128 -6.01 -1.40 -3.92
C THR A 128 -5.68 -0.25 -2.97
N LEU A 129 -6.07 -0.35 -1.68
CA LEU A 129 -5.93 0.72 -0.70
C LEU A 129 -4.87 0.35 0.35
N PHE A 130 -3.75 1.06 0.33
CA PHE A 130 -2.57 0.85 1.16
C PHE A 130 -2.22 2.13 1.94
N TYR A 131 -3.13 2.57 2.80
CA TYR A 131 -2.94 3.70 3.71
C TYR A 131 -3.61 3.41 5.07
N PHE A 132 -3.30 4.26 6.05
CA PHE A 132 -4.00 4.30 7.33
C PHE A 132 -4.79 5.61 7.46
N PRO A 133 -5.85 5.67 8.29
CA PRO A 133 -6.61 6.90 8.51
C PRO A 133 -5.78 8.12 8.95
N GLN A 134 -4.61 7.91 9.57
CA GLN A 134 -3.68 8.97 9.99
C GLN A 134 -2.59 9.28 8.95
N SER A 135 -2.61 8.62 7.79
CA SER A 135 -1.62 8.84 6.73
C SER A 135 -1.85 10.20 6.07
N ARG A 136 -0.82 11.04 6.06
CA ARG A 136 -0.87 12.34 5.41
C ARG A 136 -0.68 12.20 3.89
N ARG A 137 0.56 12.07 3.44
CA ARG A 137 0.84 11.99 2.00
C ARG A 137 0.42 10.66 1.39
N GLY A 138 -0.19 10.72 0.21
CA GLY A 138 -0.50 9.54 -0.58
C GLY A 138 -0.48 9.78 -2.08
N LEU A 139 -0.27 8.69 -2.80
CA LEU A 139 -0.35 8.63 -4.25
C LEU A 139 -1.65 7.91 -4.59
N LEU A 140 -2.51 8.55 -5.38
CA LEU A 140 -3.68 7.94 -5.97
C LEU A 140 -3.49 7.82 -7.47
N PHE A 141 -3.88 6.70 -8.05
CA PHE A 141 -3.85 6.54 -9.50
C PHE A 141 -4.94 5.60 -9.99
N ASP A 142 -5.43 5.88 -11.19
CA ASP A 142 -6.30 4.98 -11.94
C ASP A 142 -5.47 3.83 -12.50
N GLY A 143 -5.83 2.61 -12.13
CA GLY A 143 -5.15 1.39 -12.56
C GLY A 143 -6.11 0.23 -12.76
N PRO A 144 -5.60 -0.93 -13.19
CA PRO A 144 -6.43 -2.10 -13.41
C PRO A 144 -7.04 -2.63 -12.11
N PRO A 145 -8.15 -3.39 -12.17
CA PRO A 145 -8.70 -4.08 -11.02
C PRO A 145 -7.67 -4.99 -10.34
N ALA A 146 -7.69 -5.06 -9.01
CA ALA A 146 -6.72 -5.85 -8.26
C ALA A 146 -6.70 -7.32 -8.68
N LYS A 147 -7.85 -7.90 -9.05
CA LYS A 147 -7.96 -9.27 -9.56
C LYS A 147 -7.15 -9.49 -10.85
N ALA A 148 -7.07 -8.48 -11.72
CA ALA A 148 -6.36 -8.58 -13.00
C ALA A 148 -4.83 -8.56 -12.82
N VAL A 149 -4.34 -7.91 -11.77
CA VAL A 149 -2.90 -7.76 -11.48
C VAL A 149 -2.40 -8.67 -10.35
N ARG A 150 -3.29 -9.45 -9.74
CA ARG A 150 -2.95 -10.40 -8.67
C ARG A 150 -2.63 -11.77 -9.26
N ARG A 151 -1.41 -12.23 -9.01
CA ARG A 151 -0.93 -13.52 -9.52
C ARG A 151 -1.56 -14.75 -8.85
N ARG A 152 -1.94 -14.64 -7.58
CA ARG A 152 -2.54 -15.76 -6.82
C ARG A 152 -3.74 -15.25 -6.05
N SER A 153 -4.92 -15.77 -6.39
CA SER A 153 -6.13 -15.58 -5.58
C SER A 153 -6.01 -16.47 -4.35
N GLY A 154 -5.74 -15.88 -3.19
CA GLY A 154 -5.93 -16.57 -1.91
C GLY A 154 -7.43 -16.72 -1.62
N ALA A 155 -7.84 -17.61 -0.70
CA ALA A 155 -9.26 -17.81 -0.40
C ALA A 155 -10.01 -16.52 0.02
N LEU A 156 -9.30 -15.56 0.61
CA LEU A 156 -9.85 -14.26 1.05
C LEU A 156 -9.68 -13.14 0.00
N ALA A 157 -9.07 -13.44 -1.15
CA ALA A 157 -8.72 -12.46 -2.16
C ALA A 157 -9.94 -11.71 -2.71
N SER A 158 -11.01 -12.45 -3.00
CA SER A 158 -12.26 -11.93 -3.58
C SER A 158 -13.05 -11.08 -2.58
N MET A 159 -12.91 -11.30 -1.28
CA MET A 159 -13.61 -10.51 -0.25
C MET A 159 -13.16 -9.04 -0.22
N PHE A 160 -11.94 -8.77 -0.70
CA PHE A 160 -11.38 -7.41 -0.75
C PHE A 160 -11.43 -6.80 -2.14
N ASP A 161 -12.02 -7.48 -3.12
CA ASP A 161 -12.19 -6.97 -4.47
C ASP A 161 -13.54 -6.26 -4.57
N SER A 162 -13.51 -4.94 -4.73
CA SER A 162 -14.72 -4.13 -4.88
C SER A 162 -15.03 -3.82 -6.35
N PRO A 163 -16.23 -3.33 -6.70
CA PRO A 163 -16.60 -2.94 -8.07
C PRO A 163 -15.76 -1.75 -8.59
N PRO A 164 -15.50 -1.62 -9.91
CA PRO A 164 -14.78 -0.49 -10.50
C PRO A 164 -15.22 0.87 -9.96
N ASP A 165 -14.27 1.79 -9.81
CA ASP A 165 -14.49 3.07 -9.14
C ASP A 165 -13.72 4.24 -9.73
N THR A 166 -13.19 4.02 -10.92
CA THR A 166 -12.64 5.10 -11.71
C THR A 166 -13.51 5.37 -12.90
N VAL A 167 -13.45 6.61 -13.40
CA VAL A 167 -14.24 7.07 -14.54
C VAL A 167 -14.01 6.18 -15.77
N ARG A 168 -12.85 5.52 -15.85
CA ARG A 168 -12.46 4.64 -16.97
C ARG A 168 -12.80 3.16 -16.74
N GLY A 169 -13.60 2.84 -15.72
CA GLY A 169 -13.97 1.47 -15.39
C GLY A 169 -12.84 0.65 -14.75
N GLY A 170 -11.79 1.31 -14.29
CA GLY A 170 -10.68 0.73 -13.54
C GLY A 170 -10.89 0.81 -12.03
N LYS A 171 -9.77 0.79 -11.32
CA LYS A 171 -9.70 0.85 -9.86
C LYS A 171 -8.79 1.96 -9.40
N LEU A 172 -9.23 2.70 -8.39
CA LEU A 172 -8.40 3.68 -7.74
C LEU A 172 -7.46 2.96 -6.77
N TRP A 173 -6.17 3.09 -7.03
CA TRP A 173 -5.11 2.63 -6.15
C TRP A 173 -4.69 3.79 -5.27
N ALA A 174 -4.56 3.54 -3.97
CA ALA A 174 -4.11 4.54 -3.01
C ALA A 174 -2.95 3.98 -2.20
N PHE A 175 -1.83 4.70 -2.12
CA PHE A 175 -0.67 4.30 -1.34
C PHE A 175 -0.14 5.45 -0.50
N ALA A 176 -0.05 5.25 0.82
CA ALA A 176 0.59 6.21 1.72
C ALA A 176 2.11 6.06 1.68
N TYR A 177 2.83 7.15 1.42
CA TYR A 177 4.29 7.14 1.38
C TYR A 177 4.88 8.27 2.24
N ARG A 178 6.19 8.21 2.48
CA ARG A 178 6.99 9.27 3.11
C ARG A 178 8.00 9.81 2.10
N GLY A 179 8.35 11.09 2.25
CA GLY A 179 9.29 11.78 1.37
C GLY A 179 8.62 12.86 0.54
N ARG A 180 9.35 13.36 -0.45
CA ARG A 180 8.92 14.40 -1.40
C ARG A 180 8.13 13.77 -2.56
N PRO A 181 6.94 14.28 -2.91
CA PRO A 181 6.16 13.76 -4.05
C PRO A 181 6.97 13.85 -5.36
N GLU A 182 7.78 14.89 -5.51
CA GLU A 182 8.61 15.13 -6.69
C GLU A 182 9.59 13.98 -6.94
N ASP A 183 10.23 13.43 -5.89
CA ASP A 183 11.15 12.30 -6.01
C ASP A 183 10.45 11.04 -6.54
N LEU A 184 9.24 10.79 -6.03
CA LEU A 184 8.43 9.63 -6.43
C LEU A 184 7.98 9.79 -7.88
N LEU A 185 7.45 10.96 -8.21
CA LEU A 185 6.94 11.25 -9.54
C LEU A 185 8.05 11.31 -10.58
N ALA A 186 9.24 11.79 -10.25
CA ALA A 186 10.38 11.80 -11.18
C ALA A 186 10.80 10.38 -11.57
N VAL A 187 10.83 9.43 -10.62
CA VAL A 187 11.12 8.01 -10.92
C VAL A 187 10.00 7.38 -11.73
N MET A 188 8.74 7.66 -11.37
CA MET A 188 7.58 7.14 -12.08
C MET A 188 7.46 7.70 -13.50
N HIS A 189 7.68 9.01 -13.70
CA HIS A 189 7.72 9.68 -14.99
C HIS A 189 8.79 9.08 -15.89
N ARG A 190 10.03 8.96 -15.39
CA ARG A 190 11.12 8.33 -16.13
C ARG A 190 10.78 6.89 -16.55
N GLY A 191 10.16 6.12 -15.66
CA GLY A 191 9.71 4.76 -15.97
C GLY A 191 8.61 4.73 -17.03
N MET A 192 7.62 5.62 -16.94
CA MET A 192 6.54 5.74 -17.93
C MET A 192 7.06 6.16 -19.31
N VAL A 193 7.96 7.14 -19.37
CA VAL A 193 8.61 7.58 -20.61
C VAL A 193 9.45 6.45 -21.20
N GLY A 194 10.27 5.77 -20.38
CA GLY A 194 11.09 4.65 -20.82
C GLY A 194 10.28 3.44 -21.32
N ALA A 195 9.07 3.26 -20.78
CA ALA A 195 8.13 2.23 -21.23
C ALA A 195 7.25 2.67 -22.42
N GLY A 196 7.43 3.88 -22.95
CA GLY A 196 6.67 4.39 -24.09
C GLY A 196 5.19 4.65 -23.80
N VAL A 197 4.83 4.95 -22.54
CA VAL A 197 3.43 5.19 -22.17
C VAL A 197 2.90 6.47 -22.81
N PRO A 198 1.76 6.42 -23.52
CA PRO A 198 1.15 7.62 -24.09
C PRO A 198 0.88 8.68 -23.01
N PHE A 199 1.15 9.94 -23.33
CA PHE A 199 0.94 11.09 -22.45
C PHE A 199 1.70 11.04 -21.11
N ALA A 200 2.80 10.28 -21.02
CA ALA A 200 3.65 10.24 -19.83
C ALA A 200 4.07 11.64 -19.34
N GLU A 201 4.31 12.57 -20.27
CA GLU A 201 4.66 13.97 -19.97
C GLU A 201 3.58 14.74 -19.21
N ALA A 202 2.32 14.29 -19.23
CA ALA A 202 1.25 14.90 -18.45
C ALA A 202 1.34 14.55 -16.95
N LEU A 203 2.13 13.53 -16.57
CA LEU A 203 2.18 13.03 -15.20
C LEU A 203 2.51 14.12 -14.17
N PRO A 204 3.59 14.93 -14.33
CA PRO A 204 3.95 15.91 -13.32
C PRO A 204 2.87 16.97 -13.12
N GLY A 205 2.26 17.46 -14.22
CA GLY A 205 1.19 18.46 -14.17
C GLY A 205 -0.15 17.90 -13.67
N ALA A 206 -0.42 16.61 -13.88
CA ALA A 206 -1.61 15.96 -13.35
C ALA A 206 -1.48 15.65 -11.85
N ALA A 207 -0.31 15.21 -11.42
CA ALA A 207 -0.07 14.73 -10.07
C ALA A 207 0.31 15.82 -9.06
N LEU A 208 0.92 16.93 -9.52
CA LEU A 208 1.31 18.08 -8.70
C LEU A 208 0.49 19.33 -9.03
N PRO A 209 0.36 20.29 -8.09
CA PRO A 209 0.81 20.24 -6.69
C PRO A 209 0.02 19.21 -5.86
N GLU A 210 0.50 18.88 -4.65
CA GLU A 210 -0.25 18.02 -3.72
C GLU A 210 -1.64 18.64 -3.43
N ARG A 211 -2.70 17.86 -3.60
CA ARG A 211 -4.09 18.31 -3.39
C ARG A 211 -4.63 17.77 -2.08
N GLY A 212 -5.44 18.57 -1.38
CA GLY A 212 -6.22 18.04 -0.26
C GLY A 212 -7.35 17.14 -0.79
N VAL A 213 -7.69 16.05 -0.09
CA VAL A 213 -8.81 15.17 -0.49
C VAL A 213 -10.16 15.88 -0.40
N GLY A 214 -10.29 16.92 0.44
CA GLY A 214 -11.58 17.58 0.68
C GLY A 214 -12.36 16.95 1.84
N ALA A 215 -13.46 17.60 2.23
CA ALA A 215 -14.32 17.16 3.34
C ALA A 215 -15.47 16.26 2.87
N THR A 216 -15.90 16.41 1.61
CA THR A 216 -17.06 15.71 1.04
C THR A 216 -16.65 14.87 -0.17
N ARG A 217 -17.52 13.92 -0.56
CA ARG A 217 -17.28 13.04 -1.72
C ARG A 217 -17.14 13.84 -3.01
N ASP A 218 -17.95 14.88 -3.18
CA ASP A 218 -17.89 15.73 -4.37
C ASP A 218 -16.61 16.57 -4.44
N GLU A 219 -16.12 17.07 -3.30
CA GLU A 219 -14.81 17.71 -3.26
C GLU A 219 -13.68 16.74 -3.61
N ALA A 220 -13.75 15.50 -3.13
CA ALA A 220 -12.77 14.48 -3.48
C ALA A 220 -12.79 14.15 -4.97
N ARG A 221 -13.98 14.05 -5.59
CA ARG A 221 -14.13 13.85 -7.04
C ARG A 221 -13.54 15.00 -7.84
N ALA A 222 -13.74 16.24 -7.39
CA ALA A 222 -13.19 17.42 -8.07
C ALA A 222 -11.65 17.50 -7.97
N ARG A 223 -11.05 16.91 -6.93
CA ARG A 223 -9.62 17.06 -6.64
C ARG A 223 -8.78 15.84 -7.03
N ILE A 224 -9.37 14.65 -7.04
CA ILE A 224 -8.69 13.38 -7.34
C ILE A 224 -9.00 12.98 -8.78
N ASN A 225 -7.97 12.95 -9.62
CA ASN A 225 -8.12 12.58 -11.02
C ASN A 225 -8.62 11.13 -11.13
N GLY A 226 -9.65 10.92 -11.95
CA GLY A 226 -10.19 9.60 -12.24
C GLY A 226 -11.11 9.03 -11.16
N PHE A 227 -11.37 9.70 -10.04
CA PHE A 227 -12.31 9.20 -9.02
C PHE A 227 -13.77 9.32 -9.50
N ALA A 228 -14.49 8.19 -9.53
CA ALA A 228 -15.85 8.10 -10.09
C ALA A 228 -16.95 8.51 -9.10
N PRO A 229 -18.19 8.70 -9.60
CA PRO A 229 -19.39 8.80 -8.78
C PRO A 229 -19.54 7.65 -7.78
#